data_AF-A0A4S8I8N6-F1
#
_entry.id   AF-A0A4S8I8N6-F1
#
_cell.length_a   1.000
_cell.length_b   1.000
_cell.length_c   1.000
_cell.angle_alpha   90.00
_cell.angle_beta   90.00
_cell.angle_gamma   90.00
#
_symmetry.space_group_name_H-M   'P 1'
#
loop_
_entity.id
_entity.type
_entity.pdbx_description
1 polymer ?
#
loop_
_entity_poly.entity_id
_entity_poly.type
_entity_poly.pdbx_seq_one_letter_code
_entity_poly.pdbx_strand_id
1 'polypeptide(L)'
;MRWKWMHSSSSKSSDSLAAGGQLSIARNPNHYRSPLNVNEEYKKTLRTKSFLDMCSKVHQQLRRTVSSIASSSSEDDGGSTEEEKLDSSPPSESSPLPYADLPDFLLEPSQESLVAATAATDNRSAHLQVHSLLLEFFDVTLQACTACTNLLASINRARVHHRSIRHLLYKLSLACSDDNDCTAFDRLASLVNTENPLQPQNLAHFHSAQSEYTRLMQRLTAAHRRILRRARLIRLTRKTTGILTISICSIAVAVALVIAVHTVIGVGVVVAIAPAIMTTAPLAAMSWARAGKARYLEKLGAQVDSAAKGAYIVGRDLDTMSRMVRRVHDEVEHERDVARMVLRDRERQLVREAAREVEGGTAGMAEQLKELEEHVYLCLITINRSRRMVAQEMMMGANAVPSPAAAETMP
;
A
#
# COMPACT_ATOMS: atom_id res chain seq x y z
N MET A 1 10.34 -0.96 -18.68
CA MET A 1 9.42 0.21 -18.67
C MET A 1 10.07 1.34 -17.88
N ARG A 2 10.32 2.50 -18.50
CA ARG A 2 11.15 3.59 -17.99
C ARG A 2 10.23 4.78 -17.68
N TRP A 3 9.85 4.97 -16.43
CA TRP A 3 8.95 6.05 -16.02
C TRP A 3 9.71 7.39 -16.00
N LYS A 4 9.25 8.34 -16.82
CA LYS A 4 9.74 9.71 -16.93
C LYS A 4 8.83 10.58 -16.05
N TRP A 5 9.41 11.24 -15.05
CA TRP A 5 8.69 12.19 -14.20
C TRP A 5 8.56 13.53 -14.94
N MET A 6 7.33 14.05 -15.06
CA MET A 6 7.08 15.43 -15.48
C MET A 6 6.93 16.32 -14.24
N HIS A 7 7.69 17.40 -14.24
CA HIS A 7 7.63 18.48 -13.26
C HIS A 7 6.33 19.28 -13.42
N SER A 8 5.75 19.66 -12.28
CA SER A 8 4.65 20.61 -12.18
C SER A 8 5.18 22.04 -12.38
N SER A 9 4.61 22.78 -13.32
CA SER A 9 4.92 24.20 -13.52
C SER A 9 3.75 25.06 -13.04
N SER A 10 4.12 25.99 -12.16
CA SER A 10 3.32 27.05 -11.55
C SER A 10 2.52 27.86 -12.57
N SER A 11 1.23 28.05 -12.31
CA SER A 11 0.40 29.07 -12.95
C SER A 11 0.82 30.47 -12.48
N LYS A 12 0.88 31.42 -13.41
CA LYS A 12 0.90 32.87 -13.15
C LYS A 12 -0.27 33.50 -13.92
N SER A 13 -0.96 34.37 -13.20
CA SER A 13 -2.11 35.19 -13.60
C SER A 13 -1.71 36.33 -14.56
N SER A 14 -2.63 36.72 -15.46
CA SER A 14 -2.86 38.12 -15.84
C SER A 14 -4.11 38.29 -16.70
N ASP A 15 -5.00 39.18 -16.26
CA ASP A 15 -6.22 39.69 -16.89
C ASP A 15 -5.95 40.57 -18.12
N SER A 16 -6.89 40.64 -19.08
CA SER A 16 -7.50 41.90 -19.57
C SER A 16 -8.48 41.71 -20.75
N LEU A 17 -9.41 42.65 -20.85
CA LEU A 17 -10.67 42.74 -21.61
C LEU A 17 -10.61 42.89 -23.15
N ALA A 18 -11.71 42.38 -23.75
CA ALA A 18 -12.62 42.98 -24.77
C ALA A 18 -12.30 43.08 -26.28
N ALA A 19 -13.40 42.81 -27.01
CA ALA A 19 -13.86 43.33 -28.31
C ALA A 19 -13.58 42.57 -29.62
N GLY A 20 -14.64 41.94 -30.13
CA GLY A 20 -15.20 42.21 -31.47
C GLY A 20 -14.54 41.57 -32.70
N GLY A 21 -15.28 40.70 -33.39
CA GLY A 21 -14.97 40.35 -34.78
C GLY A 21 -15.55 39.01 -35.23
N GLN A 22 -16.72 39.05 -35.88
CA GLN A 22 -17.33 37.91 -36.57
C GLN A 22 -16.43 37.42 -37.71
N LEU A 23 -16.20 36.11 -37.79
CA LEU A 23 -15.87 35.44 -39.04
C LEU A 23 -16.48 34.03 -39.03
N SER A 24 -17.58 33.93 -39.75
CA SER A 24 -18.30 32.71 -40.09
C SER A 24 -17.43 31.81 -40.97
N ILE A 25 -16.99 30.68 -40.41
CA ILE A 25 -16.49 29.54 -41.19
C ILE A 25 -17.50 28.40 -41.01
N ALA A 26 -18.27 28.16 -42.06
CA ALA A 26 -19.13 26.99 -42.18
C ALA A 26 -18.29 25.70 -42.13
N ARG A 27 -18.57 24.82 -41.16
CA ARG A 27 -17.99 23.49 -41.11
C ARG A 27 -18.99 22.45 -40.59
N ASN A 28 -19.55 21.71 -41.55
CA ASN A 28 -20.01 20.32 -41.52
C ASN A 28 -20.71 19.79 -40.23
N PRO A 29 -22.03 19.52 -40.25
CA PRO A 29 -22.76 19.01 -39.10
C PRO A 29 -22.76 17.48 -39.13
N ASN A 30 -21.67 16.83 -38.71
CA ASN A 30 -21.66 15.40 -38.39
C ASN A 30 -20.40 15.03 -37.61
N HIS A 31 -20.38 15.36 -36.32
CA HIS A 31 -19.63 14.61 -35.30
C HIS A 31 -20.15 15.05 -33.92
N TYR A 32 -21.20 14.40 -33.44
CA TYR A 32 -21.49 14.38 -32.02
C TYR A 32 -20.35 13.61 -31.33
N ARG A 33 -19.33 14.33 -30.87
CA ARG A 33 -18.35 13.79 -29.96
C ARG A 33 -18.99 13.82 -28.58
N SER A 34 -19.52 12.68 -28.14
CA SER A 34 -20.03 12.51 -26.78
C SER A 34 -18.99 13.01 -25.78
N PRO A 35 -19.35 13.83 -24.78
CA PRO A 35 -18.42 14.24 -23.74
C PRO A 35 -17.87 12.98 -23.07
N LEU A 36 -16.54 12.83 -23.07
CA LEU A 36 -15.86 11.73 -22.41
C LEU A 36 -16.28 11.75 -20.94
N ASN A 37 -17.14 10.81 -20.57
CA ASN A 37 -17.58 10.66 -19.19
C ASN A 37 -16.41 10.03 -18.42
N VAL A 38 -15.55 10.91 -17.88
CA VAL A 38 -14.35 10.54 -17.11
C VAL A 38 -14.72 9.60 -15.96
N ASN A 39 -15.90 9.72 -15.37
CA ASN A 39 -16.38 8.82 -14.31
C ASN A 39 -16.69 7.42 -14.84
N GLU A 40 -17.28 7.30 -16.02
CA GLU A 40 -17.50 5.99 -16.66
C GLU A 40 -16.20 5.37 -17.14
N GLU A 41 -15.27 6.17 -17.69
CA GLU A 41 -13.93 5.69 -18.06
C GLU A 41 -13.13 5.27 -16.83
N TYR A 42 -13.23 6.01 -15.72
CA TYR A 42 -12.67 5.68 -14.40
C TYR A 42 -13.25 4.38 -13.83
N LYS A 43 -14.59 4.23 -13.82
CA LYS A 43 -15.25 2.99 -13.41
C LYS A 43 -14.83 1.81 -14.29
N LYS A 44 -14.72 2.00 -15.61
CA LYS A 44 -14.36 0.92 -16.55
C LYS A 44 -12.88 0.51 -16.44
N THR A 45 -12.00 1.44 -16.09
CA THR A 45 -10.55 1.19 -15.94
C THR A 45 -10.17 0.62 -14.58
N LEU A 46 -10.87 1.00 -13.50
CA LEU A 46 -10.57 0.51 -12.15
C LEU A 46 -11.48 -0.64 -11.69
N ARG A 47 -12.76 -0.65 -12.07
CA ARG A 47 -13.71 -1.74 -11.77
C ARG A 47 -13.86 -2.68 -12.96
N THR A 48 -12.73 -3.21 -13.43
CA THR A 48 -12.73 -4.30 -14.41
C THR A 48 -13.46 -5.52 -13.84
N LYS A 49 -14.03 -6.37 -14.71
CA LYS A 49 -14.68 -7.62 -14.26
C LYS A 49 -13.74 -8.50 -13.43
N SER A 50 -12.43 -8.47 -13.69
CA SER A 50 -11.44 -9.17 -12.87
C SER A 50 -11.19 -8.50 -11.52
N PHE A 51 -11.25 -7.17 -11.42
CA PHE A 51 -11.22 -6.47 -10.13
C PHE A 51 -12.45 -6.81 -9.29
N LEU A 52 -13.65 -6.76 -9.88
CA LEU A 52 -14.89 -7.11 -9.17
C LEU A 52 -14.93 -8.58 -8.77
N ASP A 53 -14.46 -9.49 -9.63
CA ASP A 53 -14.32 -10.93 -9.32
C ASP A 53 -13.24 -11.20 -8.27
N MET A 54 -12.15 -10.43 -8.27
CA MET A 54 -11.14 -10.48 -7.21
C MET A 54 -11.70 -9.96 -5.90
N CYS A 55 -12.42 -8.83 -5.90
CA CYS A 55 -13.09 -8.29 -4.72
C CYS A 55 -14.18 -9.24 -4.21
N SER A 56 -14.93 -9.92 -5.07
CA SER A 56 -15.95 -10.90 -4.65
C SER A 56 -15.32 -12.16 -4.07
N LYS A 57 -14.25 -12.68 -4.68
CA LYS A 57 -13.46 -13.80 -4.15
C LYS A 57 -12.80 -13.45 -2.82
N VAL A 58 -12.29 -12.23 -2.69
CA VAL A 58 -11.69 -11.72 -1.45
C VAL A 58 -12.75 -11.52 -0.37
N HIS A 59 -13.91 -10.96 -0.68
CA HIS A 59 -15.05 -10.92 0.24
C HIS A 59 -15.49 -12.33 0.65
N GLN A 60 -15.47 -13.29 -0.27
CA GLN A 60 -15.82 -14.68 0.03
C GLN A 60 -14.74 -15.38 0.87
N GLN A 61 -13.46 -15.04 0.69
CA GLN A 61 -12.39 -15.54 1.56
C GLN A 61 -12.44 -14.91 2.94
N LEU A 62 -12.66 -13.60 3.03
CA LEU A 62 -12.87 -12.89 4.29
C LEU A 62 -14.07 -13.47 5.05
N ARG A 63 -15.18 -13.72 4.34
CA ARG A 63 -16.36 -14.40 4.91
C ARG A 63 -16.03 -15.82 5.40
N ARG A 64 -15.28 -16.62 4.63
CA ARG A 64 -14.90 -17.98 5.03
C ARG A 64 -13.98 -18.00 6.25
N THR A 65 -12.99 -17.10 6.30
CA THR A 65 -12.08 -16.96 7.45
C THR A 65 -12.85 -16.56 8.70
N VAL A 66 -13.76 -15.59 8.60
CA VAL A 66 -14.62 -15.18 9.71
C VAL A 66 -15.56 -16.32 10.14
N SER A 67 -16.16 -17.05 9.20
CA SER A 67 -17.04 -18.18 9.51
C SER A 67 -16.30 -19.37 10.15
N SER A 68 -15.06 -19.70 9.73
CA SER A 68 -14.32 -20.81 10.34
C SER A 68 -13.86 -20.51 11.76
N ILE A 69 -13.56 -19.24 12.05
CA ILE A 69 -13.18 -18.78 13.39
C ILE A 69 -14.40 -18.81 14.33
N ALA A 70 -15.56 -18.35 13.87
CA ALA A 70 -16.81 -18.39 14.64
C ALA A 70 -17.27 -19.83 14.96
N SER A 71 -16.97 -20.80 14.10
CA SER A 71 -17.26 -22.23 14.36
C SER A 71 -16.28 -22.90 15.32
N SER A 72 -15.10 -22.32 15.55
CA SER A 72 -14.12 -22.83 16.52
C SER A 72 -14.32 -22.32 17.95
N SER A 73 -15.23 -21.36 18.16
CA SER A 73 -15.54 -20.76 19.47
C SER A 73 -16.81 -21.30 20.13
N SER A 74 -17.43 -22.33 19.56
CA SER A 74 -18.63 -22.98 20.12
C SER A 74 -18.42 -24.49 20.18
N GLU A 75 -17.72 -24.96 21.21
CA GLU A 75 -17.95 -26.30 21.74
C GLU A 75 -18.89 -26.17 22.95
N ASP A 76 -19.84 -27.11 23.00
CA ASP A 76 -20.80 -27.42 24.08
C ASP A 76 -22.16 -26.67 24.04
N ASP A 77 -23.16 -27.28 23.38
CA ASP A 77 -24.27 -27.99 24.05
C ASP A 77 -25.18 -28.65 22.99
N GLY A 78 -25.67 -29.85 23.30
CA GLY A 78 -26.31 -30.77 22.37
C GLY A 78 -27.78 -30.50 22.09
N GLY A 79 -28.26 -31.00 20.95
CA GLY A 79 -29.70 -31.04 20.65
C GLY A 79 -30.02 -31.23 19.18
N SER A 80 -30.16 -32.48 18.76
CA SER A 80 -30.69 -32.90 17.46
C SER A 80 -32.19 -32.59 17.32
N THR A 81 -32.65 -31.99 16.21
CA THR A 81 -33.91 -32.36 15.54
C THR A 81 -33.91 -31.88 14.07
N GLU A 82 -34.52 -32.70 13.22
CA GLU A 82 -34.52 -32.70 11.76
C GLU A 82 -35.49 -31.68 11.09
N GLU A 83 -35.16 -31.39 9.81
CA GLU A 83 -35.99 -31.04 8.65
C GLU A 83 -37.14 -30.00 8.72
N GLU A 84 -37.07 -28.96 7.87
CA GLU A 84 -38.05 -28.79 6.77
C GLU A 84 -37.63 -27.75 5.70
N LYS A 85 -38.37 -27.74 4.60
CA LYS A 85 -38.02 -27.43 3.22
C LYS A 85 -38.89 -26.29 2.66
N LEU A 86 -38.32 -25.49 1.75
CA LEU A 86 -38.93 -24.48 0.83
C LEU A 86 -39.47 -23.16 1.46
N ASP A 87 -38.99 -21.99 1.01
CA ASP A 87 -39.55 -21.30 -0.16
C ASP A 87 -38.70 -20.07 -0.57
N SER A 88 -38.97 -19.61 -1.79
CA SER A 88 -38.18 -18.75 -2.66
C SER A 88 -38.56 -17.28 -2.49
N SER A 89 -37.61 -16.37 -2.23
CA SER A 89 -37.78 -14.92 -2.44
C SER A 89 -36.43 -14.20 -2.60
N PRO A 90 -36.37 -13.10 -3.37
CA PRO A 90 -35.12 -12.47 -3.82
C PRO A 90 -34.43 -11.69 -2.69
N PRO A 91 -33.08 -11.58 -2.69
CA PRO A 91 -32.35 -10.92 -1.62
C PRO A 91 -32.53 -9.41 -1.74
N SER A 92 -33.38 -8.84 -0.89
CA SER A 92 -33.46 -7.40 -0.67
C SER A 92 -32.33 -6.95 0.26
N GLU A 93 -31.72 -5.84 -0.13
CA GLU A 93 -30.98 -4.86 0.68
C GLU A 93 -29.99 -5.41 1.73
N SER A 94 -28.71 -5.28 1.37
CA SER A 94 -27.55 -5.51 2.23
C SER A 94 -27.66 -4.78 3.56
N SER A 95 -28.16 -5.49 4.57
CA SER A 95 -28.02 -5.12 5.97
C SER A 95 -26.52 -5.04 6.32
N PRO A 96 -26.08 -4.00 7.06
CA PRO A 96 -24.70 -3.88 7.48
C PRO A 96 -24.40 -4.97 8.50
N LEU A 97 -23.48 -5.88 8.15
CA LEU A 97 -22.93 -6.86 9.09
C LEU A 97 -22.36 -6.12 10.31
N PRO A 98 -22.59 -6.59 11.54
CA PRO A 98 -21.92 -6.08 12.73
C PRO A 98 -20.42 -6.37 12.64
N TYR A 99 -19.63 -5.41 12.17
CA TYR A 99 -18.16 -5.48 12.07
C TYR A 99 -17.44 -5.33 13.43
N ALA A 100 -18.12 -5.64 14.53
CA ALA A 100 -17.58 -5.48 15.88
C ALA A 100 -16.45 -6.46 16.19
N ASP A 101 -16.39 -7.59 15.46
CA ASP A 101 -15.34 -8.58 15.61
C ASP A 101 -14.75 -8.93 14.24
N LEU A 102 -13.75 -8.13 13.83
CA LEU A 102 -12.73 -8.57 12.89
C LEU A 102 -11.44 -8.97 13.65
N PRO A 103 -11.47 -9.86 14.67
CA PRO A 103 -10.25 -10.46 15.15
C PRO A 103 -9.71 -11.30 13.99
N ASP A 104 -8.42 -11.11 13.71
CA ASP A 104 -7.63 -11.93 12.81
C ASP A 104 -7.79 -11.62 11.30
N PHE A 105 -7.63 -10.35 10.92
CA PHE A 105 -6.91 -10.07 9.67
C PHE A 105 -5.45 -10.51 9.85
N LEU A 106 -5.21 -11.83 9.78
CA LEU A 106 -3.89 -12.41 9.96
C LEU A 106 -2.96 -11.83 8.89
N LEU A 107 -1.95 -11.11 9.36
CA LEU A 107 -0.91 -10.59 8.50
C LEU A 107 -0.01 -11.74 8.07
N GLU A 108 0.13 -11.93 6.77
CA GLU A 108 1.02 -12.96 6.21
C GLU A 108 2.29 -12.30 5.62
N PRO A 109 3.50 -12.76 6.00
CA PRO A 109 3.81 -13.76 7.04
C PRO A 109 3.60 -13.22 8.46
N SER A 110 3.40 -14.13 9.42
CA SER A 110 3.32 -13.82 10.84
C SER A 110 4.66 -13.28 11.37
N GLN A 111 4.61 -12.52 12.48
CA GLN A 111 5.81 -11.96 13.09
C GLN A 111 6.82 -13.05 13.51
N GLU A 112 6.32 -14.20 13.96
CA GLU A 112 7.13 -15.36 14.34
C GLU A 112 7.88 -15.97 13.15
N SER A 113 7.23 -16.06 11.99
CA SER A 113 7.85 -16.52 10.75
C SER A 113 8.97 -15.58 10.28
N LEU A 114 8.79 -14.27 10.49
CA LEU A 114 9.83 -13.29 10.19
C LEU A 114 11.04 -13.47 11.10
N VAL A 115 10.84 -13.60 12.42
CA VAL A 115 11.94 -13.81 13.39
C VAL A 115 12.73 -15.08 13.06
N ALA A 116 12.05 -16.18 12.72
CA ALA A 116 12.71 -17.42 12.30
C ALA A 116 13.56 -17.24 11.02
N ALA A 117 13.07 -16.48 10.02
CA ALA A 117 13.82 -16.18 8.81
C ALA A 117 15.07 -15.31 9.05
N THR A 118 15.03 -14.47 10.10
CA THR A 118 16.16 -13.59 10.44
C THR A 118 17.34 -14.31 11.09
N ALA A 119 17.08 -15.39 11.85
CA ALA A 119 18.10 -16.13 12.58
C ALA A 119 19.13 -16.84 11.67
N ALA A 120 18.80 -17.05 10.38
CA ALA A 120 19.64 -17.74 9.42
C ALA A 120 20.60 -16.83 8.61
N THR A 121 20.72 -15.53 8.95
CA THR A 121 21.39 -14.56 8.06
C THR A 121 22.84 -14.24 8.42
N ASP A 122 23.69 -14.28 7.41
CA ASP A 122 25.15 -14.13 7.49
C ASP A 122 25.62 -12.66 7.65
N ASN A 123 26.78 -12.48 8.27
CA ASN A 123 27.15 -11.27 9.01
C ASN A 123 27.83 -10.19 8.12
N ARG A 124 27.08 -9.56 7.21
CA ARG A 124 27.60 -8.53 6.28
C ARG A 124 26.90 -7.18 6.45
N SER A 125 27.63 -6.08 6.68
CA SER A 125 27.00 -4.81 7.11
C SER A 125 25.95 -4.20 6.15
N ALA A 126 26.12 -4.38 4.84
CA ALA A 126 25.11 -3.95 3.85
C ALA A 126 23.86 -4.85 3.83
N HIS A 127 23.99 -6.11 4.25
CA HIS A 127 22.87 -7.03 4.48
C HIS A 127 22.07 -6.55 5.69
N LEU A 128 22.76 -6.29 6.81
CA LEU A 128 22.14 -5.85 8.07
C LEU A 128 21.29 -4.59 7.89
N GLN A 129 21.78 -3.58 7.18
CA GLN A 129 21.02 -2.33 6.97
C GLN A 129 19.78 -2.49 6.07
N VAL A 130 19.81 -3.38 5.09
CA VAL A 130 18.65 -3.62 4.23
C VAL A 130 17.66 -4.52 4.95
N HIS A 131 18.15 -5.57 5.57
CA HIS A 131 17.35 -6.48 6.36
C HIS A 131 16.62 -5.74 7.49
N SER A 132 17.28 -4.82 8.20
CA SER A 132 16.61 -3.97 9.19
C SER A 132 15.51 -3.11 8.58
N LEU A 133 15.68 -2.63 7.34
CA LEU A 133 14.67 -1.82 6.65
C LEU A 133 13.48 -2.67 6.15
N LEU A 134 13.72 -3.94 5.84
CA LEU A 134 12.65 -4.90 5.50
C LEU A 134 11.86 -5.29 6.76
N LEU A 135 12.52 -5.46 7.91
CA LEU A 135 11.84 -5.66 9.19
C LEU A 135 11.01 -4.44 9.60
N GLU A 136 11.57 -3.23 9.45
CA GLU A 136 10.83 -1.98 9.65
C GLU A 136 9.60 -1.91 8.73
N PHE A 137 9.67 -2.43 7.51
CA PHE A 137 8.51 -2.54 6.63
C PHE A 137 7.41 -3.45 7.20
N PHE A 138 7.75 -4.58 7.79
CA PHE A 138 6.74 -5.45 8.42
C PHE A 138 6.14 -4.85 9.70
N ASP A 139 6.93 -4.13 10.48
CA ASP A 139 6.44 -3.44 11.68
C ASP A 139 5.49 -2.27 11.33
N VAL A 140 5.92 -1.40 10.41
CA VAL A 140 5.11 -0.26 9.96
C VAL A 140 3.84 -0.71 9.21
N THR A 141 3.88 -1.83 8.49
CA THR A 141 2.66 -2.40 7.87
C THR A 141 1.70 -2.99 8.91
N LEU A 142 2.20 -3.53 10.02
CA LEU A 142 1.36 -3.96 11.15
C LEU A 142 0.67 -2.75 11.79
N GLN A 143 1.41 -1.69 12.07
CA GLN A 143 0.86 -0.44 12.61
C GLN A 143 -0.19 0.18 11.67
N ALA A 144 0.05 0.15 10.35
CA ALA A 144 -0.93 0.59 9.36
C ALA A 144 -2.21 -0.26 9.37
N CYS A 145 -2.11 -1.58 9.55
CA CYS A 145 -3.27 -2.44 9.71
C CYS A 145 -4.08 -2.09 10.97
N THR A 146 -3.42 -1.92 12.12
CA THR A 146 -4.09 -1.49 13.37
C THR A 146 -4.74 -0.11 13.23
N ALA A 147 -4.10 0.82 12.53
CA ALA A 147 -4.70 2.11 12.22
C ALA A 147 -5.96 1.97 11.34
N CYS A 148 -5.93 1.09 10.34
CA CYS A 148 -7.08 0.82 9.48
C CYS A 148 -8.25 0.18 10.25
N THR A 149 -8.00 -0.75 11.18
CA THR A 149 -9.08 -1.35 12.01
C THR A 149 -9.70 -0.32 12.94
N ASN A 150 -8.89 0.55 13.56
CA ASN A 150 -9.39 1.66 14.37
C ASN A 150 -10.20 2.66 13.54
N LEU A 151 -9.79 2.90 12.29
CA LEU A 151 -10.54 3.73 11.35
C LEU A 151 -11.90 3.10 11.00
N LEU A 152 -11.98 1.78 10.75
CA LEU A 152 -13.26 1.08 10.54
C LEU A 152 -14.20 1.24 11.74
N ALA A 153 -13.69 1.09 12.97
CA ALA A 153 -14.48 1.34 14.17
C ALA A 153 -15.00 2.78 14.23
N SER A 154 -14.17 3.75 13.84
CA SER A 154 -14.52 5.18 13.80
C SER A 154 -15.57 5.49 12.74
N ILE A 155 -15.47 4.87 11.55
CA ILE A 155 -16.47 4.94 10.49
C ILE A 155 -17.82 4.40 10.96
N ASN A 156 -17.82 3.25 11.65
CA ASN A 156 -19.05 2.67 12.20
C ASN A 156 -19.68 3.57 13.26
N ARG A 157 -18.88 4.15 14.16
CA ARG A 157 -19.38 5.15 15.13
C ARG A 157 -19.96 6.37 14.42
N ALA A 158 -19.30 6.91 13.40
CA ALA A 158 -19.80 8.04 12.62
C ALA A 158 -21.14 7.72 11.93
N ARG A 159 -21.28 6.52 11.38
CA ARG A 159 -22.52 6.03 10.77
C ARG A 159 -23.68 5.93 11.76
N VAL A 160 -23.42 5.43 12.97
CA VAL A 160 -24.42 5.37 14.05
C VAL A 160 -24.80 6.78 14.50
N HIS A 161 -23.81 7.67 14.64
CA HIS A 161 -24.02 9.06 15.05
C HIS A 161 -24.90 9.83 14.04
N HIS A 162 -24.55 9.78 12.76
CA HIS A 162 -25.33 10.33 11.64
C HIS A 162 -26.80 9.83 11.66
N ARG A 163 -27.00 8.50 11.75
CA ARG A 163 -28.35 7.92 11.81
C ARG A 163 -29.15 8.40 13.02
N SER A 164 -28.49 8.56 14.16
CA SER A 164 -29.13 8.95 15.42
C SER A 164 -29.57 10.42 15.40
N ILE A 165 -28.70 11.33 14.94
CA ILE A 165 -29.03 12.76 14.78
C ILE A 165 -30.23 12.90 13.84
N ARG A 166 -30.15 12.27 12.67
CA ARG A 166 -31.24 12.32 11.69
C ARG A 166 -32.55 11.79 12.23
N HIS A 167 -32.53 10.62 12.87
CA HIS A 167 -33.74 10.02 13.43
C HIS A 167 -34.41 10.94 14.44
N LEU A 168 -33.62 11.61 15.29
CA LEU A 168 -34.14 12.56 16.28
C LEU A 168 -34.67 13.84 15.63
N LEU A 169 -33.96 14.43 14.65
CA LEU A 169 -34.44 15.59 13.90
C LEU A 169 -35.75 15.28 13.17
N TYR A 170 -35.85 14.11 12.54
CA TYR A 170 -37.07 13.66 11.89
C TYR A 170 -38.22 13.47 12.90
N LYS A 171 -37.96 12.81 14.04
CA LYS A 171 -38.96 12.64 15.11
C LYS A 171 -39.47 13.98 15.62
N LEU A 172 -38.57 14.92 15.89
CA LEU A 172 -38.90 16.28 16.35
C LEU A 172 -39.68 17.07 15.29
N SER A 173 -39.41 16.84 14.00
CA SER A 173 -40.12 17.53 12.92
C SER A 173 -41.60 17.10 12.78
N LEU A 174 -41.90 15.86 13.16
CA LEU A 174 -43.22 15.23 13.07
C LEU A 174 -44.07 15.44 14.32
N ALA A 175 -43.44 15.62 15.48
CA ALA A 175 -44.16 15.71 16.74
C ALA A 175 -45.10 16.93 16.80
N CYS A 176 -46.22 16.75 17.49
CA CYS A 176 -47.22 17.77 17.76
C CYS A 176 -47.17 18.13 19.25
N SER A 177 -46.41 19.17 19.61
CA SER A 177 -46.42 19.93 20.87
C SER A 177 -46.85 19.17 22.13
N ASP A 178 -46.18 18.06 22.45
CA ASP A 178 -46.46 17.28 23.67
C ASP A 178 -45.16 16.91 24.40
N ASP A 179 -45.28 16.51 25.66
CA ASP A 179 -44.21 16.30 26.67
C ASP A 179 -43.03 15.40 26.20
N ASN A 180 -43.25 14.58 25.16
CA ASN A 180 -42.25 13.70 24.53
C ASN A 180 -41.11 14.47 23.82
N ASP A 181 -41.33 15.73 23.46
CA ASP A 181 -40.35 16.56 22.75
C ASP A 181 -39.14 16.93 23.62
N CYS A 182 -39.35 17.21 24.91
CA CYS A 182 -38.28 17.52 25.86
C CYS A 182 -37.23 16.39 25.89
N THR A 183 -37.69 15.13 25.96
CA THR A 183 -36.80 13.97 25.98
C THR A 183 -36.02 13.79 24.67
N ALA A 184 -36.60 14.17 23.53
CA ALA A 184 -35.96 14.06 22.23
C ALA A 184 -34.92 15.18 22.02
N PHE A 185 -35.22 16.40 22.46
CA PHE A 185 -34.24 17.50 22.51
C PHE A 185 -33.08 17.18 23.44
N ASP A 186 -33.33 16.60 24.62
CA ASP A 186 -32.27 16.21 25.57
C ASP A 186 -31.37 15.11 25.00
N ARG A 187 -31.95 14.12 24.32
CA ARG A 187 -31.18 13.07 23.61
C ARG A 187 -30.35 13.65 22.46
N LEU A 188 -30.92 14.58 21.69
CA LEU A 188 -30.20 15.27 20.62
C LEU A 188 -29.04 16.11 21.19
N ALA A 189 -29.27 16.83 22.30
CA ALA A 189 -28.24 17.57 23.00
C ALA A 189 -27.10 16.66 23.47
N SER A 190 -27.43 15.51 24.08
CA SER A 190 -26.44 14.52 24.49
C SER A 190 -25.61 14.02 23.30
N LEU A 191 -26.24 13.72 22.16
CA LEU A 191 -25.54 13.22 20.96
C LEU A 191 -24.65 14.29 20.31
N VAL A 192 -25.11 15.53 20.26
CA VAL A 192 -24.36 16.67 19.71
C VAL A 192 -23.17 17.02 20.59
N ASN A 193 -23.29 16.87 21.91
CA ASN A 193 -22.20 17.10 22.87
C ASN A 193 -21.12 16.02 22.84
N THR A 194 -21.45 14.80 22.39
CA THR A 194 -20.43 13.76 22.12
C THR A 194 -19.49 14.23 21.01
N GLU A 195 -18.19 13.95 21.15
CA GLU A 195 -17.19 14.26 20.14
C GLU A 195 -17.47 13.54 18.81
N ASN A 196 -17.05 14.16 17.70
CA ASN A 196 -17.17 13.52 16.40
C ASN A 196 -16.18 12.33 16.32
N PRO A 197 -16.67 11.12 15.97
CA PRO A 197 -15.83 9.93 15.91
C PRO A 197 -14.64 10.02 14.95
N LEU A 198 -14.68 10.94 13.98
CA LEU A 198 -13.64 11.18 12.98
C LEU A 198 -12.77 12.40 13.28
N GLN A 199 -12.86 12.97 14.49
CA GLN A 199 -11.97 14.08 14.86
C GLN A 199 -10.49 13.68 14.78
N PRO A 200 -9.58 14.62 14.46
CA PRO A 200 -8.15 14.35 14.35
C PRO A 200 -7.55 13.64 15.57
N GLN A 201 -8.03 13.96 16.78
CA GLN A 201 -7.59 13.32 18.02
C GLN A 201 -7.96 11.83 18.09
N ASN A 202 -9.17 11.48 17.67
CA ASN A 202 -9.65 10.10 17.59
C ASN A 202 -8.93 9.29 16.49
N LEU A 203 -8.31 10.00 15.54
CA LEU A 203 -7.55 9.44 14.42
C LEU A 203 -6.04 9.67 14.55
N ALA A 204 -5.54 10.00 15.75
CA ALA A 204 -4.11 10.25 15.97
C ALA A 204 -3.23 9.06 15.54
N HIS A 205 -3.64 7.84 15.86
CA HIS A 205 -2.95 6.62 15.43
C HIS A 205 -2.95 6.45 13.91
N PHE A 206 -4.03 6.83 13.23
CA PHE A 206 -4.11 6.75 11.77
C PHE A 206 -3.17 7.75 11.09
N HIS A 207 -3.16 9.00 11.55
CA HIS A 207 -2.24 10.01 11.01
C HIS A 207 -0.78 9.73 11.35
N SER A 208 -0.52 9.17 12.54
CA SER A 208 0.81 8.69 12.92
C SER A 208 1.27 7.59 11.96
N ALA A 209 0.49 6.53 11.77
CA ALA A 209 0.81 5.45 10.83
C ALA A 209 1.04 5.96 9.40
N GLN A 210 0.22 6.90 8.92
CA GLN A 210 0.40 7.54 7.60
C GLN A 210 1.75 8.26 7.47
N SER A 211 2.14 9.03 8.50
CA SER A 211 3.41 9.75 8.51
C SER A 211 4.62 8.80 8.54
N GLU A 212 4.52 7.72 9.30
CA GLU A 212 5.57 6.70 9.41
C GLU A 212 5.73 5.93 8.12
N TYR A 213 4.61 5.60 7.46
CA TYR A 213 4.60 4.94 6.16
C TYR A 213 5.26 5.80 5.07
N THR A 214 5.01 7.11 5.10
CA THR A 214 5.63 8.07 4.18
C THR A 214 7.15 8.09 4.37
N ARG A 215 7.62 8.13 5.62
CA ARG A 215 9.06 8.08 5.96
C ARG A 215 9.70 6.76 5.52
N LEU A 216 9.04 5.63 5.79
CA LEU A 216 9.50 4.30 5.36
C LEU A 216 9.64 4.22 3.84
N MET A 217 8.63 4.66 3.09
CA MET A 217 8.64 4.68 1.61
C MET A 217 9.85 5.46 1.07
N GLN A 218 10.16 6.62 1.65
CA GLN A 218 11.32 7.42 1.27
C GLN A 218 12.64 6.67 1.54
N ARG A 219 12.77 6.04 2.71
CA ARG A 219 13.96 5.27 3.09
C ARG A 219 14.17 4.06 2.20
N LEU A 220 13.12 3.29 1.90
CA LEU A 220 13.13 2.17 0.96
C LEU A 220 13.54 2.62 -0.44
N THR A 221 12.94 3.70 -0.94
CA THR A 221 13.29 4.28 -2.25
C THR A 221 14.75 4.71 -2.30
N ALA A 222 15.25 5.37 -1.26
CA ALA A 222 16.65 5.79 -1.18
C ALA A 222 17.60 4.59 -1.07
N ALA A 223 17.24 3.54 -0.32
CA ALA A 223 18.00 2.30 -0.22
C ALA A 223 18.06 1.58 -1.58
N HIS A 224 16.93 1.44 -2.27
CA HIS A 224 16.88 0.84 -3.61
C HIS A 224 17.79 1.59 -4.60
N ARG A 225 17.72 2.93 -4.64
CA ARG A 225 18.61 3.75 -5.48
C ARG A 225 20.09 3.55 -5.11
N ARG A 226 20.42 3.48 -3.82
CA ARG A 226 21.79 3.23 -3.34
C ARG A 226 22.31 1.87 -3.80
N ILE A 227 21.50 0.83 -3.71
CA ILE A 227 21.84 -0.53 -4.15
C ILE A 227 22.09 -0.55 -5.66
N LEU A 228 21.20 0.03 -6.46
CA LEU A 228 21.36 0.11 -7.92
C LEU A 228 22.63 0.86 -8.33
N ARG A 229 22.95 1.97 -7.64
CA ARG A 229 24.20 2.72 -7.87
C ARG A 229 25.42 1.85 -7.57
N ARG A 230 25.46 1.16 -6.42
CA ARG A 230 26.57 0.25 -6.05
C ARG A 230 26.72 -0.91 -7.04
N ALA A 231 25.63 -1.52 -7.47
CA ALA A 231 25.66 -2.61 -8.45
C ALA A 231 26.22 -2.13 -9.81
N ARG A 232 25.83 -0.92 -10.26
CA ARG A 232 26.38 -0.30 -11.47
C ARG A 232 27.89 -0.06 -11.36
N LEU A 233 28.36 0.50 -10.24
CA LEU A 233 29.79 0.74 -10.01
C LEU A 233 30.60 -0.56 -10.06
N ILE A 234 30.11 -1.63 -9.43
CA ILE A 234 30.78 -2.94 -9.47
C ILE A 234 30.84 -3.48 -10.91
N ARG A 235 29.75 -3.38 -11.67
CA ARG A 235 29.73 -3.82 -13.07
C ARG A 235 30.71 -3.03 -13.94
N LEU A 236 30.85 -1.72 -13.72
CA LEU A 236 31.83 -0.89 -14.43
C LEU A 236 33.26 -1.29 -14.07
N THR A 237 33.58 -1.43 -12.78
CA THR A 237 34.93 -1.86 -12.35
C THR A 237 35.32 -3.25 -12.87
N ARG A 238 34.35 -4.16 -13.01
CA ARG A 238 34.57 -5.47 -13.60
C ARG A 238 34.96 -5.37 -15.08
N LYS A 239 34.29 -4.50 -15.86
CA LYS A 239 34.62 -4.29 -17.27
C LYS A 239 36.07 -3.79 -17.42
N THR A 240 36.47 -2.82 -16.59
CA THR A 240 37.84 -2.28 -16.61
C THR A 240 38.87 -3.30 -16.16
N THR A 241 38.58 -4.10 -15.12
CA THR A 241 39.48 -5.17 -14.67
C THR A 241 39.68 -6.22 -15.76
N GLY A 242 38.61 -6.59 -16.48
CA GLY A 242 38.68 -7.51 -17.61
C GLY A 242 39.59 -7.01 -18.75
N ILE A 243 39.47 -5.73 -19.10
CA ILE A 243 40.33 -5.09 -20.10
C ILE A 243 41.79 -5.08 -19.64
N LEU A 244 42.04 -4.72 -18.38
CA LEU A 244 43.39 -4.70 -17.80
C LEU A 244 44.01 -6.10 -17.76
N THR A 245 43.24 -7.12 -17.38
CA THR A 245 43.73 -8.51 -17.39
C THR A 245 44.11 -8.97 -18.79
N ILE A 246 43.30 -8.65 -19.81
CA ILE A 246 43.63 -9.01 -21.20
C ILE A 246 44.90 -8.29 -21.64
N SER A 247 45.02 -6.99 -21.35
CA SER A 247 46.21 -6.20 -21.68
C SER A 247 47.49 -6.76 -21.02
N ILE A 248 47.46 -7.08 -19.73
CA ILE A 248 48.62 -7.66 -19.02
C ILE A 248 48.97 -9.04 -19.59
N CYS A 249 47.97 -9.90 -19.85
CA CYS A 249 48.21 -11.20 -20.48
C CYS A 249 48.83 -11.08 -21.87
N SER A 250 48.34 -10.16 -22.70
CA SER A 250 48.90 -9.92 -24.04
C SER A 250 50.36 -9.45 -23.98
N ILE A 251 50.70 -8.56 -23.04
CA ILE A 251 52.09 -8.10 -22.82
C ILE A 251 52.96 -9.26 -22.33
N ALA A 252 52.49 -10.05 -21.36
CA ALA A 252 53.23 -11.20 -20.84
C ALA A 252 53.53 -12.26 -21.93
N VAL A 253 52.56 -12.54 -22.81
CA VAL A 253 52.75 -13.44 -23.95
C VAL A 253 53.78 -12.87 -24.93
N ALA A 254 53.72 -11.57 -25.24
CA ALA A 254 54.71 -10.94 -26.13
C ALA A 254 56.14 -11.00 -25.55
N VAL A 255 56.30 -10.71 -24.26
CA VAL A 255 57.61 -10.81 -23.57
C VAL A 255 58.13 -12.26 -23.56
N ALA A 256 57.26 -13.24 -23.28
CA ALA A 256 57.64 -14.65 -23.31
C ALA A 256 58.10 -15.10 -24.71
N LEU A 257 57.44 -14.63 -25.78
CA LEU A 257 57.85 -14.91 -27.17
C LEU A 257 59.22 -14.31 -27.50
N VAL A 258 59.48 -13.06 -27.08
CA VAL A 258 60.78 -12.41 -27.28
C VAL A 258 61.89 -13.19 -26.56
N ILE A 259 61.67 -13.58 -25.30
CA ILE A 259 62.63 -14.39 -24.54
C ILE A 259 62.87 -15.74 -25.24
N ALA A 260 61.81 -16.44 -25.65
CA ALA A 260 61.93 -17.72 -26.34
C ALA A 260 62.80 -17.62 -27.60
N VAL A 261 62.58 -16.60 -28.45
CA VAL A 261 63.38 -16.34 -29.65
C VAL A 261 64.85 -16.10 -29.33
N HIS A 262 65.16 -15.34 -28.27
CA HIS A 262 66.55 -15.06 -27.89
C HIS A 262 67.25 -16.23 -27.19
N THR A 263 66.52 -17.10 -26.48
CA THR A 263 67.09 -18.28 -25.80
C THR A 263 67.44 -19.45 -26.73
N VAL A 264 66.96 -19.45 -27.98
CA VAL A 264 67.39 -20.43 -29.00
C VAL A 264 68.90 -20.29 -29.33
N ILE A 265 69.56 -19.22 -28.88
CA ILE A 265 71.00 -18.99 -29.05
C ILE A 265 71.81 -19.40 -27.78
N GLY A 266 71.18 -19.76 -26.65
CA GLY A 266 71.88 -20.10 -25.41
C GLY A 266 71.21 -21.21 -24.60
N VAL A 267 71.90 -22.36 -24.49
CA VAL A 267 71.50 -23.51 -23.67
C VAL A 267 71.35 -23.10 -22.21
N GLY A 268 70.12 -23.09 -21.67
CA GLY A 268 69.94 -22.97 -20.23
C GLY A 268 68.54 -22.57 -19.72
N VAL A 269 67.80 -23.59 -19.29
CA VAL A 269 66.76 -23.59 -18.24
C VAL A 269 65.32 -23.19 -18.61
N VAL A 270 64.50 -24.24 -18.56
CA VAL A 270 63.05 -24.29 -18.37
C VAL A 270 62.66 -23.64 -17.04
N VAL A 271 62.26 -22.36 -17.01
CA VAL A 271 61.32 -21.80 -16.00
C VAL A 271 60.67 -20.53 -16.56
N ALA A 272 59.56 -20.64 -17.29
CA ALA A 272 58.81 -19.43 -17.72
C ALA A 272 57.28 -19.55 -17.66
N ILE A 273 56.73 -20.68 -17.20
CA ILE A 273 55.27 -20.86 -17.10
C ILE A 273 54.73 -20.43 -15.72
N ALA A 274 55.53 -20.56 -14.66
CA ALA A 274 55.12 -20.21 -13.28
C ALA A 274 54.78 -18.72 -13.04
N PRO A 275 55.48 -17.72 -13.61
CA PRO A 275 55.18 -16.30 -13.33
C PRO A 275 53.85 -15.81 -13.91
N ALA A 276 53.40 -16.39 -15.03
CA ALA A 276 52.16 -15.98 -15.72
C ALA A 276 50.89 -16.45 -14.98
N ILE A 277 50.95 -17.62 -14.32
CA ILE A 277 49.84 -18.17 -13.53
C ILE A 277 49.73 -17.40 -12.20
N MET A 278 50.86 -17.06 -11.58
CA MET A 278 50.91 -16.40 -10.27
C MET A 278 50.45 -14.92 -10.31
N THR A 279 50.58 -14.25 -11.46
CA THR A 279 50.16 -12.84 -11.64
C THR A 279 48.70 -12.65 -12.02
N THR A 280 48.04 -13.66 -12.60
CA THR A 280 46.67 -13.56 -13.11
C THR A 280 45.61 -14.17 -12.18
N ALA A 281 45.97 -15.15 -11.36
CA ALA A 281 45.11 -15.75 -10.32
C ALA A 281 44.46 -14.73 -9.37
N PRO A 282 45.17 -13.73 -8.79
CA PRO A 282 44.55 -12.75 -7.90
C PRO A 282 43.55 -11.83 -8.63
N LEU A 283 43.80 -11.49 -9.91
CA LEU A 283 42.89 -10.66 -10.70
C LEU A 283 41.62 -11.42 -11.09
N ALA A 284 41.76 -12.71 -11.43
CA ALA A 284 40.63 -13.60 -11.67
C ALA A 284 39.78 -13.74 -10.40
N ALA A 285 40.39 -14.07 -9.24
CA ALA A 285 39.71 -14.16 -7.96
C ALA A 285 38.95 -12.87 -7.60
N MET A 286 39.57 -11.70 -7.83
CA MET A 286 38.93 -10.40 -7.60
C MET A 286 37.75 -10.14 -8.55
N SER A 287 37.83 -10.59 -9.80
CA SER A 287 36.72 -10.51 -10.77
C SER A 287 35.54 -11.40 -10.36
N TRP A 288 35.80 -12.64 -9.92
CA TRP A 288 34.79 -13.56 -9.40
C TRP A 288 34.12 -13.03 -8.12
N ALA A 289 34.91 -12.49 -7.19
CA ALA A 289 34.40 -11.85 -5.98
C ALA A 289 33.51 -10.63 -6.29
N ARG A 290 33.89 -9.79 -7.26
CA ARG A 290 33.05 -8.68 -7.75
C ARG A 290 31.77 -9.18 -8.41
N ALA A 291 31.82 -10.26 -9.18
CA ALA A 291 30.64 -10.87 -9.80
C ALA A 291 29.66 -11.41 -8.74
N GLY A 292 30.17 -12.10 -7.71
CA GLY A 292 29.37 -12.54 -6.55
C GLY A 292 28.71 -11.35 -5.84
N LYS A 293 29.47 -10.28 -5.58
CA LYS A 293 28.95 -9.06 -4.94
C LYS A 293 27.89 -8.35 -5.79
N ALA A 294 28.04 -8.32 -7.12
CA ALA A 294 27.05 -7.75 -8.03
C ALA A 294 25.73 -8.53 -7.99
N ARG A 295 25.79 -9.86 -8.10
CA ARG A 295 24.62 -10.75 -7.99
C ARG A 295 23.91 -10.61 -6.65
N TYR A 296 24.69 -10.53 -5.56
CA TYR A 296 24.16 -10.29 -4.23
C TYR A 296 23.39 -8.95 -4.14
N LEU A 297 23.96 -7.85 -4.65
CA LEU A 297 23.28 -6.56 -4.66
C LEU A 297 22.05 -6.54 -5.57
N GLU A 298 22.02 -7.34 -6.64
CA GLU A 298 20.83 -7.48 -7.49
C GLU A 298 19.69 -8.15 -6.72
N LYS A 299 19.96 -9.22 -5.98
CA LYS A 299 18.98 -9.88 -5.08
C LYS A 299 18.47 -8.91 -4.01
N LEU A 300 19.39 -8.23 -3.33
CA LEU A 300 19.05 -7.24 -2.31
C LEU A 300 18.24 -6.07 -2.90
N GLY A 301 18.54 -5.71 -4.15
CA GLY A 301 17.79 -4.72 -4.92
C GLY A 301 16.35 -5.17 -5.18
N ALA A 302 16.13 -6.43 -5.54
CA ALA A 302 14.79 -6.98 -5.77
C ALA A 302 13.92 -6.97 -4.49
N GLN A 303 14.49 -7.38 -3.36
CA GLN A 303 13.79 -7.34 -2.06
C GLN A 303 13.35 -5.92 -1.69
N VAL A 304 14.27 -4.94 -1.77
CA VAL A 304 13.97 -3.55 -1.44
C VAL A 304 13.05 -2.91 -2.49
N ASP A 305 13.15 -3.28 -3.77
CA ASP A 305 12.24 -2.82 -4.81
C ASP A 305 10.81 -3.31 -4.57
N SER A 306 10.64 -4.58 -4.20
CA SER A 306 9.35 -5.16 -3.81
C SER A 306 8.74 -4.40 -2.62
N ALA A 307 9.54 -4.19 -1.56
CA ALA A 307 9.10 -3.43 -0.38
C ALA A 307 8.80 -1.96 -0.72
N ALA A 308 9.61 -1.30 -1.55
CA ALA A 308 9.39 0.08 -1.97
C ALA A 308 8.10 0.24 -2.79
N LYS A 309 7.77 -0.73 -3.66
CA LYS A 309 6.52 -0.75 -4.42
C LYS A 309 5.32 -0.92 -3.50
N GLY A 310 5.36 -1.88 -2.57
CA GLY A 310 4.32 -2.05 -1.56
C GLY A 310 4.14 -0.80 -0.68
N ALA A 311 5.25 -0.19 -0.27
CA ALA A 311 5.28 1.06 0.49
C ALA A 311 4.75 2.26 -0.29
N TYR A 312 4.88 2.27 -1.61
CA TYR A 312 4.30 3.33 -2.44
C TYR A 312 2.78 3.19 -2.57
N ILE A 313 2.29 1.98 -2.83
CA ILE A 313 0.86 1.74 -3.07
C ILE A 313 0.06 1.98 -1.78
N VAL A 314 0.44 1.33 -0.68
CA VAL A 314 -0.28 1.49 0.60
C VAL A 314 -0.17 2.94 1.11
N GLY A 315 0.96 3.62 0.90
CA GLY A 315 1.09 5.04 1.27
C GLY A 315 0.10 5.91 0.50
N ARG A 316 -0.11 5.61 -0.78
CA ARG A 316 -1.11 6.29 -1.61
C ARG A 316 -2.55 6.01 -1.15
N ASP A 317 -2.83 4.78 -0.73
CA ASP A 317 -4.14 4.40 -0.19
C ASP A 317 -4.39 5.16 1.12
N LEU A 318 -3.42 5.22 2.04
CA LEU A 318 -3.49 6.00 3.28
C LEU A 318 -3.74 7.50 3.02
N ASP A 319 -3.06 8.10 2.04
CA ASP A 319 -3.28 9.50 1.63
C ASP A 319 -4.67 9.74 1.03
N THR A 320 -5.25 8.72 0.40
CA THR A 320 -6.60 8.78 -0.18
C THR A 320 -7.64 8.69 0.92
N MET A 321 -7.49 7.73 1.85
CA MET A 321 -8.33 7.61 3.04
C MET A 321 -8.29 8.87 3.88
N SER A 322 -7.12 9.48 4.11
CA SER A 322 -7.00 10.76 4.86
C SER A 322 -7.86 11.87 4.26
N ARG A 323 -7.95 11.96 2.93
CA ARG A 323 -8.79 12.95 2.24
C ARG A 323 -10.28 12.62 2.33
N MET A 324 -10.64 11.34 2.20
CA MET A 324 -12.01 10.86 2.37
C MET A 324 -12.50 11.08 3.81
N VAL A 325 -11.67 10.78 4.81
CA VAL A 325 -11.92 11.05 6.23
C VAL A 325 -12.21 12.53 6.46
N ARG A 326 -11.41 13.44 5.90
CA ARG A 326 -11.65 14.89 6.04
C ARG A 326 -13.02 15.28 5.48
N ARG A 327 -13.36 14.80 4.29
CA ARG A 327 -14.65 15.07 3.65
C ARG A 327 -15.83 14.57 4.51
N VAL A 328 -15.75 13.34 5.01
CA VAL A 328 -16.78 12.76 5.88
C VAL A 328 -16.85 13.49 7.23
N HIS A 329 -15.71 13.85 7.80
CA HIS A 329 -15.62 14.63 9.03
C HIS A 329 -16.37 15.96 8.90
N ASP A 330 -16.12 16.70 7.81
CA ASP A 330 -16.73 18.01 7.57
C ASP A 330 -18.26 17.88 7.42
N GLU A 331 -18.75 16.80 6.79
CA GLU A 331 -20.18 16.49 6.70
C GLU A 331 -20.79 16.19 8.08
N VAL A 332 -20.12 15.38 8.93
CA VAL A 332 -20.59 15.12 10.30
C VAL A 332 -20.64 16.42 11.11
N GLU A 333 -19.63 17.29 11.01
CA GLU A 333 -19.67 18.57 11.71
C GLU A 333 -20.78 19.50 11.21
N HIS A 334 -21.04 19.52 9.91
CA HIS A 334 -22.16 20.27 9.32
C HIS A 334 -23.50 19.83 9.91
N GLU A 335 -23.78 18.52 9.94
CA GLU A 335 -25.01 17.99 10.55
C GLU A 335 -25.11 18.29 12.04
N ARG A 336 -23.98 18.26 12.75
CA ARG A 336 -23.92 18.65 14.17
C ARG A 336 -24.21 20.13 14.35
N ASP A 337 -23.70 21.00 13.48
CA ASP A 337 -24.00 22.44 13.51
C ASP A 337 -25.48 22.71 13.27
N VAL A 338 -26.10 22.03 12.30
CA VAL A 338 -27.55 22.09 12.06
C VAL A 338 -28.33 21.65 13.31
N ALA A 339 -27.93 20.54 13.93
CA ALA A 339 -28.54 20.08 15.18
C ALA A 339 -28.33 21.07 16.35
N ARG A 340 -27.16 21.71 16.46
CA ARG A 340 -26.88 22.75 17.47
C ARG A 340 -27.81 23.96 17.28
N MET A 341 -28.06 24.39 16.05
CA MET A 341 -29.01 25.48 15.77
C MET A 341 -30.41 25.13 16.26
N VAL A 342 -30.89 23.91 15.94
CA VAL A 342 -32.18 23.40 16.41
C VAL A 342 -32.28 23.39 17.94
N LEU A 343 -31.22 23.00 18.64
CA LEU A 343 -31.20 22.96 20.11
C LEU A 343 -31.28 24.35 20.77
N ARG A 344 -30.76 25.39 20.10
CA ARG A 344 -30.76 26.78 20.59
C ARG A 344 -32.12 27.44 20.46
N ASP A 345 -32.71 27.36 19.27
CA ASP A 345 -33.92 28.13 18.96
C ASP A 345 -35.20 27.32 19.21
N ARG A 346 -35.14 25.99 19.08
CA ARG A 346 -36.25 25.03 19.27
C ARG A 346 -37.52 25.37 18.47
N GLU A 347 -37.41 26.26 17.48
CA GLU A 347 -38.53 26.70 16.67
C GLU A 347 -38.93 25.57 15.72
N ARG A 348 -40.24 25.25 15.68
CA ARG A 348 -40.77 24.16 14.86
C ARG A 348 -40.45 24.31 13.37
N GLN A 349 -40.37 25.55 12.87
CA GLN A 349 -39.99 25.82 11.49
C GLN A 349 -38.52 25.44 11.24
N LEU A 350 -37.62 25.85 12.14
CA LEU A 350 -36.19 25.49 12.08
C LEU A 350 -35.98 23.98 12.20
N VAL A 351 -36.72 23.29 13.08
CA VAL A 351 -36.67 21.83 13.20
C VAL A 351 -37.07 21.15 11.87
N ARG A 352 -38.12 21.65 11.20
CA ARG A 352 -38.57 21.11 9.91
C ARG A 352 -37.58 21.40 8.78
N GLU A 353 -36.97 22.59 8.77
CA GLU A 353 -35.90 22.97 7.83
C GLU A 353 -34.68 22.05 8.01
N ALA A 354 -34.20 21.92 9.25
CA ALA A 354 -33.07 21.08 9.62
C ALA A 354 -33.30 19.60 9.26
N ALA A 355 -34.50 19.06 9.52
CA ALA A 355 -34.83 17.70 9.13
C ALA A 355 -34.80 17.51 7.60
N ARG A 356 -35.25 18.50 6.82
CA ARG A 356 -35.19 18.46 5.35
C ARG A 356 -33.76 18.56 4.82
N GLU A 357 -32.96 19.45 5.38
CA GLU A 357 -31.56 19.64 5.00
C GLU A 357 -30.75 18.37 5.25
N VAL A 358 -30.82 17.83 6.47
CA VAL A 358 -30.12 16.58 6.81
C VAL A 358 -30.62 15.42 5.95
N GLU A 359 -31.94 15.30 5.73
CA GLU A 359 -32.49 14.25 4.85
C GLU A 359 -31.96 14.36 3.41
N GLY A 360 -31.82 15.58 2.87
CA GLY A 360 -31.23 15.84 1.55
C GLY A 360 -29.76 15.42 1.43
N GLY A 361 -28.99 15.49 2.52
CA GLY A 361 -27.59 15.05 2.59
C GLY A 361 -27.39 13.55 2.83
N THR A 362 -28.42 12.82 3.29
CA THR A 362 -28.30 11.42 3.77
C THR A 362 -27.67 10.45 2.80
N ALA A 363 -28.20 10.39 1.58
CA ALA A 363 -27.74 9.46 0.57
C ALA A 363 -26.28 9.75 0.19
N GLY A 364 -25.92 11.04 0.17
CA GLY A 364 -24.55 11.49 -0.05
C GLY A 364 -23.63 11.03 1.07
N MET A 365 -23.98 11.30 2.33
CA MET A 365 -23.18 10.94 3.49
C MET A 365 -23.02 9.41 3.66
N ALA A 366 -24.11 8.66 3.49
CA ALA A 366 -24.08 7.20 3.55
C ALA A 366 -23.16 6.60 2.48
N GLU A 367 -23.19 7.14 1.26
CA GLU A 367 -22.31 6.70 0.17
C GLU A 367 -20.84 7.08 0.44
N GLN A 368 -20.57 8.27 0.99
CA GLN A 368 -19.20 8.67 1.36
C GLN A 368 -18.60 7.76 2.44
N LEU A 369 -19.37 7.44 3.48
CA LEU A 369 -18.95 6.52 4.54
C LEU A 369 -18.70 5.11 4.00
N LYS A 370 -19.52 4.65 3.05
CA LYS A 370 -19.36 3.36 2.38
C LYS A 370 -18.13 3.33 1.48
N GLU A 371 -17.92 4.38 0.68
CA GLU A 371 -16.73 4.50 -0.18
C GLU A 371 -15.45 4.50 0.66
N LEU A 372 -15.44 5.23 1.78
CA LEU A 372 -14.32 5.24 2.71
C LEU A 372 -14.08 3.85 3.29
N GLU A 373 -15.12 3.15 3.75
CA GLU A 373 -15.02 1.78 4.26
C GLU A 373 -14.46 0.80 3.21
N GLU A 374 -14.98 0.84 1.99
CA GLU A 374 -14.49 0.04 0.86
C GLU A 374 -12.99 0.30 0.61
N HIS A 375 -12.55 1.55 0.68
CA HIS A 375 -11.15 1.91 0.50
C HIS A 375 -10.26 1.40 1.65
N VAL A 376 -10.75 1.37 2.88
CA VAL A 376 -10.02 0.77 4.01
C VAL A 376 -9.80 -0.73 3.80
N TYR A 377 -10.82 -1.46 3.34
CA TYR A 377 -10.67 -2.88 3.01
C TYR A 377 -9.67 -3.12 1.88
N LEU A 378 -9.73 -2.30 0.81
CA LEU A 378 -8.75 -2.37 -0.27
C LEU A 378 -7.32 -2.14 0.23
N CYS A 379 -7.12 -1.16 1.13
CA CYS A 379 -5.82 -0.89 1.72
C CYS A 379 -5.32 -2.10 2.54
N LEU A 380 -6.17 -2.70 3.38
CA LEU A 380 -5.83 -3.90 4.15
C LEU A 380 -5.37 -5.04 3.24
N ILE A 381 -6.11 -5.33 2.17
CA ILE A 381 -5.75 -6.34 1.17
C ILE A 381 -4.39 -6.04 0.54
N THR A 382 -4.15 -4.78 0.18
CA THR A 382 -2.89 -4.32 -0.42
C THR A 382 -1.71 -4.48 0.54
N ILE A 383 -1.91 -4.17 1.84
CA ILE A 383 -0.89 -4.39 2.88
C ILE A 383 -0.51 -5.87 2.91
N ASN A 384 -1.51 -6.75 3.02
CA ASN A 384 -1.27 -8.19 3.16
C ASN A 384 -0.61 -8.78 1.91
N ARG A 385 -1.02 -8.33 0.71
CA ARG A 385 -0.36 -8.70 -0.54
C ARG A 385 1.10 -8.23 -0.58
N SER A 386 1.36 -7.00 -0.16
CA SER A 386 2.71 -6.42 -0.16
C SER A 386 3.63 -7.19 0.77
N ARG A 387 3.17 -7.53 1.98
CA ARG A 387 3.92 -8.36 2.95
C ARG A 387 4.29 -9.72 2.38
N ARG A 388 3.36 -10.44 1.75
CA ARG A 388 3.64 -11.72 1.08
C ARG A 388 4.68 -11.59 -0.02
N MET A 389 4.57 -10.58 -0.88
CA MET A 389 5.55 -10.37 -1.97
C MET A 389 6.96 -10.09 -1.42
N VAL A 390 7.08 -9.29 -0.35
CA VAL A 390 8.38 -9.01 0.28
C VAL A 390 8.95 -10.26 0.93
N ALA A 391 8.13 -11.04 1.64
CA ALA A 391 8.54 -12.28 2.27
C ALA A 391 9.04 -13.32 1.25
N GLN A 392 8.33 -13.47 0.12
CA GLN A 392 8.74 -14.35 -0.98
C GLN A 392 10.11 -13.96 -1.55
N GLU A 393 10.37 -12.66 -1.76
CA GLU A 393 11.67 -12.17 -2.23
C GLU A 393 12.79 -12.38 -1.18
N MET A 394 12.46 -12.32 0.11
CA MET A 394 13.39 -12.63 1.20
C MET A 394 13.75 -14.12 1.20
N MET A 395 12.77 -15.01 1.08
CA MET A 395 12.97 -16.47 1.07
C MET A 395 13.71 -16.96 -0.19
N MET A 396 13.35 -16.45 -1.37
CA MET A 396 14.07 -16.73 -2.62
C MET A 396 15.53 -16.23 -2.59
N GLY A 397 15.79 -15.16 -1.84
CA GLY A 397 17.13 -14.66 -1.58
C GLY A 397 17.97 -15.61 -0.72
N ALA A 398 17.37 -16.22 0.30
CA ALA A 398 18.03 -17.10 1.27
C ALA A 398 18.40 -18.48 0.69
N ASN A 399 17.50 -19.12 -0.08
CA ASN A 399 17.70 -20.47 -0.61
C ASN A 399 18.73 -20.59 -1.75
N ALA A 400 19.30 -19.47 -2.20
CA ALA A 400 20.21 -19.41 -3.34
C ALA A 400 21.62 -18.93 -2.98
N VAL A 401 22.01 -19.02 -1.70
CA VAL A 401 23.40 -18.87 -1.26
C VAL A 401 24.04 -20.26 -1.22
N PRO A 402 24.97 -20.60 -2.15
CA PRO A 402 25.69 -21.85 -2.03
C PRO A 402 26.58 -21.78 -0.79
N SER A 403 26.46 -22.79 0.07
CA SER A 403 27.37 -23.00 1.20
C SER A 403 28.82 -23.02 0.70
N PRO A 404 29.75 -22.26 1.31
CA PRO A 404 31.15 -22.24 0.91
C PRO A 404 31.88 -23.57 1.14
N ALA A 405 31.25 -24.54 1.82
CA ALA A 405 31.85 -25.84 2.11
C ALA A 405 31.99 -26.78 0.88
N ALA A 406 31.37 -26.47 -0.27
CA ALA A 406 31.40 -27.34 -1.44
C ALA A 406 32.61 -27.12 -2.37
N ALA A 407 33.54 -26.23 -2.02
CA ALA A 407 34.71 -25.91 -2.87
C ALA A 407 36.00 -26.66 -2.46
N GLU A 408 36.00 -27.46 -1.39
CA GLU A 408 37.20 -28.17 -0.89
C GLU A 408 37.30 -29.65 -1.25
N THR A 409 36.42 -30.17 -2.10
CA THR A 409 36.56 -31.55 -2.59
C THR A 409 36.38 -31.62 -4.10
N MET A 410 37.47 -31.41 -4.83
CA MET A 410 37.76 -32.25 -6.00
C MET A 410 39.26 -32.62 -5.97
N PRO A 411 39.58 -33.90 -6.22
CA PRO A 411 40.96 -34.41 -6.21
C PRO A 411 41.82 -33.84 -7.33
#